data_AF-C4M7Z5-F1
#
_entry.id   AF-C4M7Z5-F1
#
_cell.length_a   1.000
_cell.length_b   1.000
_cell.length_c   1.000
_cell.angle_alpha   90.00
_cell.angle_beta   90.00
_cell.angle_gamma   90.00
#
_symmetry.space_group_name_H-M   'P 1'
#
loop_
_entity.id
_entity.type
_entity.pdbx_description
1 polymer ?
#
loop_
_entity_poly.entity_id
_entity_poly.type
_entity_poly.pdbx_seq_one_letter_code
_entity_poly.pdbx_strand_id
1 'polypeptide(L)'
;MGISKLKTYLSPYTRRLKLFWIAEKYFYQKKRETVLIVDSSSFIFDLLLHFNHDLQAVEKFLKDLKGICDEHYISLIFVREGINPSRKATELIRRIEQSVTTRNNFFESPHTVKQANIQICILHIRTAYHLIVKTGFQLIRAFSEADPFIIANSIKRKAYAIISMDTDFYLSSALNVIFPYQFITSILLACSRKKSLNQITFDGICCEDCKRKINVSTSFIPYFSCLCGNDFTKSFNQKLLKKLGLCFNYNTIIPTVIDFIQSFTGDENDLHHHILNSLDNDEEKEQFENGIYQINRLTRYIPEKPVIIPGIDLYNTEHSYSTTLGAWSIASKHSPLCYPNYLSPLKATRKIRKIIYSIFKPNSTITEYYDDGEKKQHTVHSKKLDNGDIYWWLKSIGFEDSIFDFVNLSMNNELPWWKTVFAIVMKYISTNCPNFKHYNFLLYEWYVICCDYPNLKRFSNIKIPGDDHRDPVHLFNYFHSVCFDFNEVLIDYVNISPDYLIPLTVPCIYQFVNEFTIQSNVDSKIDLLISEDNFFAKLCQLVGFCHETEQ
;
A
#
# COMPACT_ATOMS: atom_id res chain seq x y z
N MET A 1 -12.48 -2.64 4.29
CA MET A 1 -12.70 -1.27 3.81
C MET A 1 -14.15 -1.19 3.35
N GLY A 2 -14.78 -0.03 3.49
CA GLY A 2 -16.21 0.15 3.28
C GLY A 2 -17.10 -0.34 4.43
N ILE A 3 -18.40 -0.52 4.13
CA ILE A 3 -19.44 -0.91 5.09
C ILE A 3 -19.18 -2.28 5.73
N SER A 4 -19.10 -2.29 7.06
CA SER A 4 -18.90 -3.51 7.87
C SER A 4 -20.04 -4.51 7.67
N LYS A 5 -19.70 -5.81 7.59
CA LYS A 5 -20.64 -6.96 7.44
C LYS A 5 -21.48 -7.00 6.15
N LEU A 6 -21.44 -5.96 5.31
CA LEU A 6 -22.15 -5.95 4.03
C LEU A 6 -21.74 -7.13 3.13
N LYS A 7 -20.44 -7.46 3.08
CA LYS A 7 -19.94 -8.66 2.39
C LYS A 7 -20.53 -9.95 2.91
N THR A 8 -20.62 -10.12 4.23
CA THR A 8 -21.21 -11.32 4.84
C THR A 8 -22.69 -11.43 4.52
N TYR A 9 -23.44 -10.32 4.66
CA TYR A 9 -24.86 -10.26 4.33
C TYR A 9 -25.15 -10.60 2.86
N LEU A 10 -24.29 -10.12 1.95
CA LEU A 10 -24.43 -10.35 0.51
C LEU A 10 -23.74 -11.61 0.00
N SER A 11 -23.05 -12.37 0.86
CA SER A 11 -22.33 -13.59 0.45
C SER A 11 -23.18 -14.63 -0.29
N PRO A 12 -24.49 -14.84 0.01
CA PRO A 12 -25.33 -15.76 -0.75
C PRO A 12 -25.57 -15.35 -2.21
N TYR A 13 -25.28 -14.08 -2.55
CA TYR A 13 -25.42 -13.53 -3.91
C TYR A 13 -24.11 -13.51 -4.70
N THR A 14 -23.05 -14.12 -4.14
CA THR A 14 -21.80 -14.33 -4.86
C THR A 14 -22.05 -15.22 -6.07
N ARG A 15 -21.55 -14.81 -7.22
CA ARG A 15 -21.69 -15.50 -8.51
C ARG A 15 -20.34 -15.92 -9.04
N ARG A 16 -20.36 -17.01 -9.80
CA ARG A 16 -19.23 -17.48 -10.60
C ARG A 16 -19.32 -16.86 -11.99
N LEU A 17 -18.48 -15.87 -12.25
CA LEU A 17 -18.42 -15.13 -13.51
C LEU A 17 -17.47 -15.83 -14.49
N LYS A 18 -17.92 -16.10 -15.72
CA LYS A 18 -17.12 -16.73 -16.78
C LYS A 18 -16.42 -15.69 -17.65
N LEU A 19 -15.47 -14.95 -17.07
CA LEU A 19 -14.82 -13.80 -17.71
C LEU A 19 -14.25 -14.12 -19.10
N PHE A 20 -13.46 -15.19 -19.26
CA PHE A 20 -12.83 -15.51 -20.55
C PHE A 20 -13.86 -15.75 -21.67
N TRP A 21 -14.89 -16.54 -21.38
CA TRP A 21 -15.97 -16.79 -22.35
C TRP A 21 -16.71 -15.50 -22.73
N ILE A 22 -16.97 -14.63 -21.76
CA ILE A 22 -17.60 -13.32 -22.00
C ILE A 22 -16.70 -12.44 -22.86
N ALA A 23 -15.39 -12.44 -22.58
CA ALA A 23 -14.43 -11.58 -23.25
C ALA A 23 -14.27 -11.94 -24.73
N GLU A 24 -14.11 -13.23 -25.04
CA GLU A 24 -14.06 -13.71 -26.42
C GLU A 24 -15.34 -13.38 -27.17
N LYS A 25 -16.51 -13.69 -26.58
CA LYS A 25 -17.80 -13.40 -27.20
C LYS A 25 -17.97 -11.90 -27.47
N TYR A 26 -17.63 -11.06 -26.50
CA TYR A 26 -17.72 -9.61 -26.64
C TYR A 26 -16.78 -9.09 -27.73
N PHE A 27 -15.55 -9.58 -27.78
CA PHE A 27 -14.58 -9.20 -28.80
C PHE A 27 -15.05 -9.59 -30.20
N TYR A 28 -15.52 -10.82 -30.42
CA TYR A 28 -15.99 -11.23 -31.75
C TYR A 28 -17.24 -10.46 -32.20
N GLN A 29 -18.11 -10.08 -31.27
CA GLN A 29 -19.35 -9.33 -31.58
C GLN A 29 -19.16 -7.82 -31.74
N LYS A 30 -18.25 -7.21 -30.96
CA LYS A 30 -18.11 -5.75 -30.86
C LYS A 30 -16.74 -5.23 -31.29
N LYS A 31 -15.79 -6.12 -31.59
CA LYS A 31 -14.40 -5.81 -31.96
C LYS A 31 -13.73 -4.88 -30.95
N ARG A 32 -13.97 -5.14 -29.65
CA ARG A 32 -13.45 -4.38 -28.52
C ARG A 32 -13.04 -5.31 -27.39
N GLU A 33 -11.98 -4.95 -26.70
CA GLU A 33 -11.53 -5.64 -25.50
C GLU A 33 -12.54 -5.51 -24.36
N THR A 34 -12.54 -6.51 -23.48
CA THR A 34 -13.26 -6.49 -22.22
C THR A 34 -12.41 -5.76 -21.18
N VAL A 35 -12.89 -4.61 -20.73
CA VAL A 35 -12.16 -3.78 -19.77
C VAL A 35 -12.52 -4.19 -18.35
N LEU A 36 -11.49 -4.37 -17.50
CA LEU A 36 -11.62 -4.45 -16.05
C LEU A 36 -10.82 -3.30 -15.42
N ILE A 37 -11.42 -2.65 -14.42
CA ILE A 37 -10.74 -1.61 -13.64
C ILE A 37 -10.30 -2.23 -12.32
N VAL A 38 -9.03 -2.07 -11.96
CA VAL A 38 -8.43 -2.69 -10.77
C VAL A 38 -8.20 -1.63 -9.71
N ASP A 39 -8.78 -1.81 -8.53
CA ASP A 39 -8.34 -1.13 -7.31
C ASP A 39 -6.97 -1.68 -6.93
N SER A 40 -5.92 -0.92 -7.27
CA SER A 40 -4.54 -1.41 -7.21
C SER A 40 -4.06 -1.61 -5.80
N SER A 41 -4.51 -0.77 -4.87
CA SER A 41 -4.13 -0.89 -3.46
C SER A 41 -4.60 -2.23 -2.92
N SER A 42 -5.90 -2.53 -3.03
CA SER A 42 -6.45 -3.81 -2.59
C SER A 42 -5.85 -5.00 -3.33
N PHE A 43 -5.64 -4.88 -4.65
CA PHE A 43 -5.09 -5.97 -5.45
C PHE A 43 -3.64 -6.32 -5.06
N ILE A 44 -2.79 -5.32 -4.87
CA ILE A 44 -1.38 -5.53 -4.51
C ILE A 44 -1.27 -6.15 -3.11
N PHE A 45 -2.12 -5.75 -2.16
CA PHE A 45 -2.15 -6.40 -0.85
C PHE A 45 -2.43 -7.90 -0.96
N ASP A 46 -3.50 -8.29 -1.66
CA ASP A 46 -3.84 -9.71 -1.86
C ASP A 46 -2.75 -10.44 -2.66
N LEU A 47 -2.14 -9.78 -3.64
CA LEU A 47 -1.07 -10.32 -4.48
C LEU A 47 0.19 -10.64 -3.67
N LEU A 48 0.68 -9.68 -2.89
CA LEU A 48 1.87 -9.86 -2.06
C LEU A 48 1.63 -10.92 -0.98
N LEU A 49 0.45 -10.93 -0.35
CA LEU A 49 0.08 -11.97 0.63
C LEU A 49 0.04 -13.35 -0.02
N HIS A 50 -0.56 -13.47 -1.21
CA HIS A 50 -0.66 -14.75 -1.91
C HIS A 50 0.71 -15.36 -2.20
N PHE A 51 1.69 -14.53 -2.54
CA PHE A 51 3.06 -14.95 -2.84
C PHE A 51 4.02 -14.80 -1.65
N ASN A 52 3.53 -14.62 -0.42
CA ASN A 52 4.37 -14.44 0.78
C ASN A 52 5.49 -13.41 0.59
N HIS A 53 5.20 -12.32 -0.10
CA HIS A 53 6.17 -11.26 -0.43
C HIS A 53 7.33 -11.67 -1.35
N ASP A 54 7.25 -12.81 -2.06
CA ASP A 54 8.19 -13.19 -3.12
C ASP A 54 7.95 -12.36 -4.39
N LEU A 55 8.74 -11.31 -4.59
CA LEU A 55 8.61 -10.42 -5.73
C LEU A 55 8.97 -11.08 -7.07
N GLN A 56 9.78 -12.13 -7.10
CA GLN A 56 10.05 -12.88 -8.33
C GLN A 56 8.83 -13.71 -8.74
N ALA A 57 8.12 -14.28 -7.77
CA ALA A 57 6.85 -14.95 -8.02
C ALA A 57 5.78 -13.95 -8.50
N VAL A 58 5.73 -12.75 -7.91
CA VAL A 58 4.85 -11.65 -8.35
C VAL A 58 5.17 -11.21 -9.79
N GLU A 59 6.44 -10.97 -10.11
CA GLU A 59 6.87 -10.60 -11.46
C GLU A 59 6.46 -11.67 -12.49
N LYS A 60 6.72 -12.95 -12.18
CA LYS A 60 6.29 -14.06 -13.04
C LYS A 60 4.77 -14.08 -13.22
N PHE A 61 4.02 -13.95 -12.13
CA PHE A 61 2.56 -13.92 -12.18
C PHE A 61 2.03 -12.79 -13.06
N LEU A 62 2.60 -11.58 -12.94
CA LEU A 62 2.20 -10.43 -13.77
C LEU A 62 2.49 -10.67 -15.25
N LYS A 63 3.65 -11.26 -15.60
CA LYS A 63 3.98 -11.65 -16.98
C LYS A 63 2.99 -12.67 -17.53
N ASP A 64 2.69 -13.72 -16.76
CA ASP A 64 1.72 -14.74 -17.16
C ASP A 64 0.30 -14.15 -17.30
N LEU A 65 -0.10 -13.27 -16.37
CA LEU A 65 -1.37 -12.54 -16.41
C LEU A 65 -1.49 -11.67 -17.67
N LYS A 66 -0.41 -10.97 -18.05
CA LYS A 66 -0.39 -10.11 -19.23
C LYS A 66 -0.58 -10.93 -20.50
N GLY A 67 0.15 -12.04 -20.63
CA GLY A 67 -0.01 -12.98 -21.74
C GLY A 67 -1.45 -13.48 -21.87
N ILE A 68 -2.06 -13.93 -20.77
CA ILE A 68 -3.47 -14.38 -20.78
C ILE A 68 -4.45 -13.25 -21.12
N CYS A 69 -4.24 -12.04 -20.60
CA CYS A 69 -5.11 -10.92 -20.91
C CYS A 69 -5.07 -10.57 -22.40
N ASP A 70 -3.87 -10.54 -22.99
CA ASP A 70 -3.67 -10.23 -24.40
C ASP A 70 -4.25 -11.31 -25.32
N GLU A 71 -4.06 -12.60 -24.98
CA GLU A 71 -4.64 -13.73 -25.72
C GLU A 71 -6.18 -13.74 -25.70
N HIS A 72 -6.81 -13.19 -24.65
CA HIS A 72 -8.26 -13.22 -24.46
C HIS A 72 -8.94 -11.84 -24.54
N TYR A 73 -8.27 -10.85 -25.13
CA TYR A 73 -8.81 -9.51 -25.37
C TYR A 73 -9.34 -8.85 -24.09
N ILE A 74 -8.61 -8.98 -22.98
CA ILE A 74 -8.94 -8.38 -21.68
C ILE A 74 -7.98 -7.21 -21.43
N SER A 75 -8.54 -6.05 -21.14
CA SER A 75 -7.76 -4.87 -20.76
C SER A 75 -7.84 -4.67 -19.24
N LEU A 76 -6.72 -4.81 -18.55
CA LEU A 76 -6.61 -4.47 -17.13
C LEU A 76 -6.07 -3.06 -16.97
N ILE A 77 -6.80 -2.24 -16.23
CA ILE A 77 -6.42 -0.85 -15.93
C ILE A 77 -6.32 -0.71 -14.41
N PHE A 78 -5.10 -0.59 -13.93
CA PHE A 78 -4.80 -0.38 -12.52
C PHE A 78 -5.03 1.07 -12.16
N VAL A 79 -5.82 1.32 -11.12
CA VAL A 79 -6.03 2.65 -10.53
C VAL A 79 -5.48 2.64 -9.11
N ARG A 80 -4.63 3.61 -8.79
CA ARG A 80 -4.16 3.85 -7.43
C ARG A 80 -4.63 5.20 -6.90
N GLU A 81 -4.60 5.33 -5.58
CA GLU A 81 -4.91 6.58 -4.89
C GLU A 81 -3.97 7.72 -5.31
N GLY A 82 -4.54 8.92 -5.35
CA GLY A 82 -3.90 10.20 -5.58
C GLY A 82 -3.49 10.91 -4.29
N ILE A 83 -3.61 12.23 -4.30
CA ILE A 83 -3.40 13.06 -3.10
C ILE A 83 -4.73 13.13 -2.36
N ASN A 84 -4.76 12.60 -1.13
CA ASN A 84 -6.02 12.58 -0.37
C ASN A 84 -6.54 13.99 -0.08
N PRO A 85 -7.85 14.24 -0.26
CA PRO A 85 -8.44 15.55 -0.03
C PRO A 85 -8.49 15.86 1.47
N SER A 86 -8.49 17.17 1.83
CA SER A 86 -8.51 17.64 3.22
C SER A 86 -9.64 17.04 4.06
N ARG A 87 -10.82 16.83 3.47
CA ARG A 87 -11.99 16.23 4.15
C ARG A 87 -11.79 14.79 4.65
N LYS A 88 -10.80 14.05 4.13
CA LYS A 88 -10.45 12.71 4.61
C LYS A 88 -9.38 12.73 5.69
N ALA A 89 -8.86 13.90 6.07
CA ALA A 89 -7.78 14.02 7.04
C ALA A 89 -8.09 13.28 8.34
N THR A 90 -9.26 13.51 8.94
CA THR A 90 -9.64 12.88 10.21
C THR A 90 -9.72 11.35 10.12
N GLU A 91 -10.25 10.81 9.02
CA GLU A 91 -10.32 9.36 8.77
C GLU A 91 -8.93 8.75 8.60
N LEU A 92 -8.07 9.39 7.80
CA LEU A 92 -6.69 8.96 7.58
C LEU A 92 -5.87 9.00 8.87
N ILE A 93 -6.00 10.07 9.64
CA ILE A 93 -5.37 10.24 10.95
C ILE A 93 -5.73 9.06 11.86
N ARG A 94 -7.02 8.78 12.02
CA ARG A 94 -7.51 7.64 12.82
C ARG A 94 -7.00 6.30 12.30
N ARG A 95 -6.96 6.10 10.98
CA ARG A 95 -6.45 4.85 10.37
C ARG A 95 -4.95 4.65 10.64
N ILE A 96 -4.19 5.73 10.62
CA ILE A 96 -2.77 5.72 10.94
C ILE A 96 -2.57 5.39 12.43
N GLU A 97 -3.33 6.02 13.33
CA GLU A 97 -3.33 5.71 14.78
C GLU A 97 -3.71 4.26 15.08
N GLN A 98 -4.69 3.69 14.38
CA GLN A 98 -5.03 2.26 14.52
C GLN A 98 -3.91 1.36 14.01
N SER A 99 -3.29 1.73 12.88
CA SER A 99 -2.15 1.00 12.31
C SER A 99 -0.93 1.03 13.24
N VAL A 100 -0.78 2.11 14.01
CA VAL A 100 0.17 2.23 15.11
C VAL A 100 -0.11 1.23 16.21
N THR A 101 -1.32 1.26 16.77
CA THR A 101 -1.68 0.39 17.89
C THR A 101 -1.48 -1.07 17.51
N THR A 102 -1.93 -1.45 16.32
CA THR A 102 -1.74 -2.81 15.79
C THR A 102 -0.27 -3.21 15.69
N ARG A 103 0.61 -2.29 15.25
CA ARG A 103 2.05 -2.56 15.16
C ARG A 103 2.71 -2.61 16.53
N ASN A 104 2.31 -1.77 17.48
CA ASN A 104 2.84 -1.79 18.84
C ASN A 104 2.52 -3.11 19.53
N ASN A 105 1.28 -3.58 19.40
CA ASN A 105 0.86 -4.87 19.92
C ASN A 105 1.74 -6.02 19.41
N PHE A 106 2.18 -5.99 18.14
CA PHE A 106 3.11 -6.99 17.58
C PHE A 106 4.47 -7.00 18.28
N PHE A 107 5.00 -5.84 18.66
CA PHE A 107 6.30 -5.74 19.32
C PHE A 107 6.22 -5.89 20.85
N GLU A 108 5.04 -5.77 21.46
CA GLU A 108 4.83 -5.86 22.91
C GLU A 108 5.01 -7.28 23.47
N SER A 109 4.77 -8.32 22.68
CA SER A 109 4.88 -9.72 23.11
C SER A 109 5.48 -10.60 22.00
N PRO A 110 5.92 -11.84 22.30
CA PRO A 110 6.47 -12.74 21.30
C PRO A 110 5.50 -12.99 20.14
N HIS A 111 5.95 -12.75 18.91
CA HIS A 111 5.13 -12.93 17.70
C HIS A 111 5.92 -13.58 16.58
N THR A 112 5.21 -14.31 15.73
CA THR A 112 5.73 -14.92 14.51
C THR A 112 5.65 -13.98 13.32
N VAL A 113 6.47 -14.19 12.28
CA VAL A 113 6.38 -13.39 11.03
C VAL A 113 4.98 -13.39 10.41
N LYS A 114 4.20 -14.47 10.59
CA LYS A 114 2.84 -14.58 10.02
C LYS A 114 1.85 -13.60 10.66
N GLN A 115 2.17 -13.12 11.87
CA GLN A 115 1.40 -12.11 12.59
C GLN A 115 1.88 -10.68 12.25
N ALA A 116 2.96 -10.54 11.47
CA ALA A 116 3.49 -9.25 11.05
C ALA A 116 2.52 -8.57 10.08
N ASN A 117 2.27 -7.28 10.29
CA ASN A 117 1.39 -6.50 9.43
C ASN A 117 2.05 -6.26 8.05
N ILE A 118 1.28 -6.39 6.97
CA ILE A 118 1.74 -6.12 5.60
C ILE A 118 2.38 -4.73 5.40
N GLN A 119 2.00 -3.75 6.22
CA GLN A 119 2.62 -2.41 6.22
C GLN A 119 4.12 -2.41 6.54
N ILE A 120 4.66 -3.51 7.07
CA ILE A 120 6.10 -3.72 7.30
C ILE A 120 6.85 -3.86 5.95
N CYS A 121 6.17 -4.31 4.90
CA CYS A 121 6.74 -4.54 3.57
C CYS A 121 6.49 -3.36 2.61
N ILE A 122 6.53 -2.11 3.08
CA ILE A 122 6.15 -0.92 2.29
C ILE A 122 6.95 -0.78 0.98
N LEU A 123 8.22 -1.16 0.99
CA LEU A 123 9.07 -1.10 -0.19
C LEU A 123 8.67 -2.15 -1.25
N HIS A 124 8.15 -3.31 -0.84
CA HIS A 124 7.60 -4.32 -1.76
C HIS A 124 6.33 -3.82 -2.46
N ILE A 125 5.49 -3.03 -1.78
CA ILE A 125 4.31 -2.41 -2.40
C ILE A 125 4.75 -1.48 -3.53
N ARG A 126 5.77 -0.65 -3.29
CA ARG A 126 6.35 0.23 -4.31
C ARG A 126 6.91 -0.56 -5.50
N THR A 127 7.67 -1.62 -5.24
CA THR A 127 8.19 -2.47 -6.33
C THR A 127 7.07 -3.19 -7.09
N ALA A 128 6.01 -3.64 -6.43
CA ALA A 128 4.87 -4.26 -7.11
C ALA A 128 4.22 -3.32 -8.13
N TYR A 129 4.06 -2.03 -7.80
CA TYR A 129 3.62 -1.03 -8.79
C TYR A 129 4.58 -0.89 -9.97
N HIS A 130 5.90 -0.83 -9.70
CA HIS A 130 6.91 -0.80 -10.76
C HIS A 130 6.79 -2.04 -11.67
N LEU A 131 6.64 -3.23 -11.09
CA LEU A 131 6.46 -4.48 -11.84
C LEU A 131 5.20 -4.48 -12.72
N ILE A 132 4.09 -3.90 -12.24
CA ILE A 132 2.85 -3.75 -13.05
C ILE A 132 3.14 -2.91 -14.30
N VAL A 133 3.78 -1.75 -14.14
CA VAL A 133 4.12 -0.85 -15.26
C VAL A 133 5.14 -1.49 -16.19
N LYS A 134 6.22 -2.07 -15.64
CA LYS A 134 7.27 -2.76 -16.39
C LYS A 134 6.75 -3.92 -17.23
N THR A 135 5.69 -4.60 -16.77
CA THR A 135 5.03 -5.68 -17.52
C THR A 135 4.16 -5.14 -18.68
N GLY A 136 3.92 -3.83 -18.74
CA GLY A 136 3.13 -3.19 -19.80
C GLY A 136 1.65 -3.01 -19.48
N PHE A 137 1.25 -3.13 -18.21
CA PHE A 137 -0.11 -2.76 -17.80
C PHE A 137 -0.26 -1.25 -17.66
N GLN A 138 -1.48 -0.76 -17.93
CA GLN A 138 -1.82 0.63 -17.65
C GLN A 138 -2.00 0.83 -16.14
N LEU A 139 -1.22 1.75 -15.56
CA LEU A 139 -1.41 2.26 -14.19
C LEU A 139 -1.81 3.73 -14.25
N ILE A 140 -2.92 4.07 -13.62
CA ILE A 140 -3.44 5.44 -13.53
C ILE A 140 -3.41 5.86 -12.07
N ARG A 141 -2.89 7.05 -11.81
CA ARG A 141 -3.03 7.69 -10.51
C ARG A 141 -4.26 8.59 -10.53
N ALA A 142 -5.17 8.38 -9.58
CA ALA A 142 -6.29 9.31 -9.38
C ALA A 142 -5.74 10.68 -8.96
N PHE A 143 -6.48 11.77 -9.24
CA PHE A 143 -6.10 13.09 -8.70
C PHE A 143 -6.27 13.13 -7.18
N SER A 144 -7.39 12.58 -6.69
CA SER A 144 -7.72 12.49 -5.27
C SER A 144 -7.91 11.03 -4.83
N GLU A 145 -9.12 10.63 -4.48
CA GLU A 145 -9.43 9.28 -4.07
C GLU A 145 -9.64 8.34 -5.28
N ALA A 146 -9.22 7.09 -5.14
CA ALA A 146 -9.31 6.10 -6.21
C ALA A 146 -10.75 5.69 -6.52
N ASP A 147 -11.60 5.46 -5.52
CA ASP A 147 -12.91 4.79 -5.74
C ASP A 147 -13.86 5.55 -6.67
N PRO A 148 -14.04 6.87 -6.51
CA PRO A 148 -14.86 7.65 -7.44
C PRO A 148 -14.27 7.68 -8.84
N PHE A 149 -12.93 7.73 -8.95
CA PHE A 149 -12.23 7.68 -10.23
C PHE A 149 -12.39 6.31 -10.90
N ILE A 150 -12.36 5.22 -10.12
CA ILE A 150 -12.62 3.85 -10.57
C ILE A 150 -14.02 3.74 -11.15
N ILE A 151 -15.05 4.25 -10.45
CA ILE A 151 -16.43 4.25 -10.95
C ILE A 151 -16.56 5.08 -12.22
N ALA A 152 -16.04 6.30 -12.23
CA ALA A 152 -16.09 7.16 -13.41
C ALA A 152 -15.45 6.49 -14.64
N ASN A 153 -14.31 5.81 -14.45
CA ASN A 153 -13.65 5.07 -15.53
C ASN A 153 -14.39 3.80 -15.93
N SER A 154 -14.95 3.08 -14.97
CA SER A 154 -15.78 1.89 -15.21
C SER A 154 -16.96 2.24 -16.12
N ILE A 155 -17.69 3.32 -15.81
CA ILE A 155 -18.81 3.80 -16.64
C ILE A 155 -18.31 4.28 -18.00
N LYS A 156 -17.31 5.16 -18.04
CA LYS A 156 -16.78 5.75 -19.29
C LYS A 156 -16.29 4.68 -20.26
N ARG A 157 -15.61 3.65 -19.76
CA ARG A 157 -15.05 2.56 -20.56
C ARG A 157 -16.00 1.38 -20.74
N LYS A 158 -17.21 1.44 -20.16
CA LYS A 158 -18.18 0.33 -20.12
C LYS A 158 -17.50 -0.96 -19.61
N ALA A 159 -16.75 -0.84 -18.52
CA ALA A 159 -16.01 -1.95 -17.94
C ALA A 159 -16.96 -3.05 -17.50
N TYR A 160 -16.54 -4.30 -17.71
CA TYR A 160 -17.32 -5.48 -17.33
C TYR A 160 -17.35 -5.66 -15.81
N ALA A 161 -16.24 -5.38 -15.14
CA ALA A 161 -16.14 -5.45 -13.70
C ALA A 161 -15.07 -4.51 -13.14
N ILE A 162 -15.17 -4.27 -11.85
CA ILE A 162 -14.09 -3.75 -11.01
C ILE A 162 -13.48 -4.92 -10.23
N ILE A 163 -12.17 -4.91 -10.01
CA ILE A 163 -11.50 -5.84 -9.10
C ILE A 163 -11.20 -5.08 -7.81
N SER A 164 -11.92 -5.38 -6.72
CA SER A 164 -11.71 -4.76 -5.40
C SER A 164 -12.34 -5.60 -4.28
N MET A 165 -11.82 -5.43 -3.06
CA MET A 165 -12.43 -5.94 -1.83
C MET A 165 -13.34 -4.94 -1.14
N ASP A 166 -13.37 -3.69 -1.59
CA ASP A 166 -14.18 -2.65 -0.95
C ASP A 166 -15.68 -2.90 -1.17
N THR A 167 -16.42 -2.93 -0.06
CA THR A 167 -17.86 -3.18 -0.08
C THR A 167 -18.66 -1.96 -0.52
N ASP A 168 -18.08 -0.76 -0.52
CA ASP A 168 -18.73 0.45 -1.02
C ASP A 168 -19.05 0.33 -2.52
N PHE A 169 -18.23 -0.41 -3.28
CA PHE A 169 -18.50 -0.70 -4.69
C PHE A 169 -19.75 -1.55 -4.92
N TYR A 170 -20.25 -2.28 -3.93
CA TYR A 170 -21.43 -3.13 -4.09
C TYR A 170 -22.70 -2.30 -4.26
N LEU A 171 -22.66 -1.04 -3.80
CA LEU A 171 -23.74 -0.05 -3.92
C LEU A 171 -23.56 0.88 -5.12
N SER A 172 -22.46 0.73 -5.88
CA SER A 172 -22.09 1.65 -6.96
C SER A 172 -22.86 1.44 -8.27
N SER A 173 -22.53 2.23 -9.28
CA SER A 173 -22.98 2.04 -10.67
C SER A 173 -22.16 1.03 -11.48
N ALA A 174 -21.16 0.38 -10.87
CA ALA A 174 -20.40 -0.65 -11.57
C ALA A 174 -21.30 -1.84 -11.93
N LEU A 175 -20.95 -2.56 -13.01
CA LEU A 175 -21.72 -3.74 -13.39
C LEU A 175 -21.48 -4.91 -12.43
N ASN A 176 -20.20 -5.27 -12.24
CA ASN A 176 -19.78 -6.33 -11.35
C ASN A 176 -18.58 -5.90 -10.50
N VAL A 177 -18.41 -6.54 -9.34
CA VAL A 177 -17.21 -6.50 -8.52
C VAL A 177 -16.66 -7.92 -8.40
N ILE A 178 -15.41 -8.14 -8.84
CA ILE A 178 -14.68 -9.40 -8.72
C ILE A 178 -13.73 -9.31 -7.53
N PHE A 179 -13.64 -10.39 -6.74
CA PHE A 179 -12.77 -10.42 -5.57
C PHE A 179 -11.30 -10.68 -5.97
N PRO A 180 -10.34 -9.83 -5.57
CA PRO A 180 -8.93 -9.93 -5.99
C PRO A 180 -8.27 -11.27 -5.66
N TYR A 181 -8.37 -11.78 -4.42
CA TYR A 181 -7.81 -13.09 -4.06
C TYR A 181 -8.30 -14.23 -4.98
N GLN A 182 -9.61 -14.25 -5.27
CA GLN A 182 -10.20 -15.26 -6.16
C GLN A 182 -9.78 -15.04 -7.61
N PHE A 183 -9.60 -13.79 -8.03
CA PHE A 183 -9.04 -13.47 -9.34
C PHE A 183 -7.61 -14.02 -9.48
N ILE A 184 -6.72 -13.75 -8.53
CA ILE A 184 -5.33 -14.24 -8.54
C ILE A 184 -5.29 -15.76 -8.63
N THR A 185 -6.09 -16.44 -7.79
CA THR A 185 -6.17 -17.91 -7.75
C THR A 185 -6.70 -18.48 -9.08
N SER A 186 -7.69 -17.84 -9.69
CA SER A 186 -8.28 -18.24 -10.96
C SER A 186 -7.31 -18.06 -12.13
N ILE A 187 -6.53 -16.98 -12.13
CA ILE A 187 -5.46 -16.76 -13.12
C ILE A 187 -4.38 -17.82 -12.98
N LEU A 188 -3.92 -18.15 -11.77
CA LEU A 188 -2.94 -19.22 -11.57
C LEU A 188 -3.44 -20.58 -12.09
N LEU A 189 -4.73 -20.89 -11.88
CA LEU A 189 -5.35 -22.08 -12.47
C LEU A 189 -5.33 -22.03 -14.00
N ALA A 190 -5.64 -20.88 -14.59
CA ALA A 190 -5.57 -20.67 -16.04
C ALA A 190 -4.13 -20.87 -16.57
N CYS A 191 -3.13 -20.25 -15.93
CA CYS A 191 -1.71 -20.40 -16.29
C CYS A 191 -1.23 -21.84 -16.21
N SER A 192 -1.74 -22.62 -15.24
CA SER A 192 -1.35 -24.02 -15.06
C SER A 192 -1.82 -24.94 -16.19
N ARG A 193 -2.75 -24.48 -17.06
CA ARG A 193 -3.40 -25.25 -18.14
C ARG A 193 -4.07 -26.56 -17.69
N LYS A 194 -4.25 -26.77 -16.38
CA LYS A 194 -4.93 -27.95 -15.81
C LYS A 194 -6.43 -27.96 -16.05
N LYS A 195 -7.02 -26.79 -16.36
CA LYS A 195 -8.43 -26.63 -16.70
C LYS A 195 -8.54 -25.83 -17.98
N SER A 196 -9.54 -26.16 -18.79
CA SER A 196 -9.89 -25.33 -19.94
C SER A 196 -10.34 -23.95 -19.46
N LEU A 197 -10.01 -22.89 -20.21
CA LEU A 197 -10.33 -21.51 -19.81
C LEU A 197 -11.83 -21.28 -19.64
N ASN A 198 -12.67 -22.00 -20.40
CA ASN A 198 -14.13 -21.96 -20.28
C ASN A 198 -14.67 -22.51 -18.95
N GLN A 199 -13.83 -23.24 -18.19
CA GLN A 199 -14.13 -23.73 -16.84
C GLN A 199 -13.56 -22.84 -15.74
N ILE A 200 -12.75 -21.84 -16.09
CA ILE A 200 -12.25 -20.87 -15.11
C ILE A 200 -13.37 -19.88 -14.80
N THR A 201 -13.65 -19.73 -13.51
CA THR A 201 -14.70 -18.83 -13.01
C THR A 201 -14.12 -17.91 -11.96
N PHE A 202 -14.59 -16.67 -11.98
CA PHE A 202 -14.18 -15.62 -11.06
C PHE A 202 -15.33 -15.33 -10.10
N ASP A 203 -15.08 -15.45 -8.80
CA ASP A 203 -16.09 -15.11 -7.81
C ASP A 203 -16.24 -13.59 -7.71
N GLY A 204 -17.49 -13.15 -7.77
CA GLY A 204 -17.84 -11.75 -7.69
C GLY A 204 -19.33 -11.53 -7.45
N ILE A 205 -19.73 -10.27 -7.53
CA ILE A 205 -21.08 -9.82 -7.24
C ILE A 205 -21.54 -8.89 -8.37
N CYS A 206 -22.82 -8.93 -8.71
CA CYS A 206 -23.46 -7.95 -9.58
C CYS A 206 -24.09 -6.84 -8.72
N CYS A 207 -23.69 -5.58 -8.93
CA CYS A 207 -24.10 -4.48 -8.06
C CYS A 207 -25.61 -4.21 -8.13
N GLU A 208 -26.24 -4.41 -9.29
CA GLU A 208 -27.69 -4.28 -9.44
C GLU A 208 -28.48 -5.34 -8.68
N ASP A 209 -27.95 -6.55 -8.55
CA ASP A 209 -28.57 -7.58 -7.71
C ASP A 209 -28.44 -7.25 -6.22
N CYS A 210 -27.31 -6.66 -5.80
CA CYS A 210 -27.12 -6.18 -4.44
C CYS A 210 -28.09 -5.07 -4.07
N LYS A 211 -28.22 -4.04 -4.92
CA LYS A 211 -29.17 -2.95 -4.70
C LYS A 211 -30.61 -3.46 -4.60
N ARG A 212 -31.01 -4.37 -5.49
CA ARG A 212 -32.32 -5.05 -5.41
C ARG A 212 -32.51 -5.82 -4.12
N LYS A 213 -31.45 -6.46 -3.59
CA LYS A 213 -31.55 -7.20 -2.34
C LYS A 213 -31.65 -6.31 -1.11
N ILE A 214 -30.88 -5.23 -1.07
CA ILE A 214 -30.99 -4.22 0.00
C ILE A 214 -32.39 -3.61 0.00
N ASN A 215 -33.01 -3.51 -1.18
CA ASN A 215 -34.41 -3.14 -1.36
C ASN A 215 -34.75 -1.79 -0.71
N VAL A 216 -33.84 -0.82 -0.83
CA VAL A 216 -34.09 0.59 -0.50
C VAL A 216 -34.06 1.39 -1.79
N SER A 217 -34.88 2.44 -1.88
CA SER A 217 -34.89 3.31 -3.06
C SER A 217 -33.51 3.91 -3.30
N THR A 218 -33.15 4.16 -4.56
CA THR A 218 -31.81 4.63 -4.92
C THR A 218 -31.40 5.94 -4.22
N SER A 219 -32.35 6.85 -3.97
CA SER A 219 -32.16 8.07 -3.18
C SER A 219 -31.72 7.79 -1.74
N PHE A 220 -32.15 6.68 -1.14
CA PHE A 220 -31.84 6.31 0.23
C PHE A 220 -30.53 5.50 0.39
N ILE A 221 -29.89 5.07 -0.71
CA ILE A 221 -28.64 4.28 -0.67
C ILE A 221 -27.49 4.99 0.09
N PRO A 222 -27.25 6.31 -0.08
CA PRO A 222 -26.24 7.02 0.71
C PRO A 222 -26.52 6.96 2.22
N TYR A 223 -27.78 7.12 2.62
CA TYR A 223 -28.22 7.07 4.01
C TYR A 223 -28.07 5.67 4.59
N PHE A 224 -28.48 4.64 3.83
CA PHE A 224 -28.25 3.23 4.17
C PHE A 224 -26.76 2.98 4.46
N SER A 225 -25.87 3.40 3.55
CA SER A 225 -24.42 3.25 3.73
C SER A 225 -23.92 3.92 5.01
N CYS A 226 -24.33 5.17 5.26
CA CYS A 226 -23.92 5.93 6.43
C CYS A 226 -24.45 5.33 7.74
N LEU A 227 -25.70 4.88 7.78
CA LEU A 227 -26.31 4.25 8.97
C LEU A 227 -25.68 2.89 9.27
N CYS A 228 -25.32 2.12 8.25
CA CYS A 228 -24.60 0.86 8.42
C CYS A 228 -23.12 1.05 8.84
N GLY A 229 -22.58 2.26 8.78
CA GLY A 229 -21.20 2.57 9.16
C GLY A 229 -20.22 2.38 8.00
N ASN A 230 -20.18 3.34 7.09
CA ASN A 230 -19.11 3.43 6.08
C ASN A 230 -17.83 4.02 6.70
N ASP A 231 -16.80 4.26 5.89
CA ASP A 231 -15.51 4.73 6.42
C ASP A 231 -15.57 6.09 7.14
N PHE A 232 -16.59 6.91 6.87
CA PHE A 232 -16.79 8.20 7.53
C PHE A 232 -17.63 8.10 8.82
N THR A 233 -18.59 7.17 8.88
CA THR A 233 -19.57 7.11 9.98
C THR A 233 -19.36 5.96 10.95
N LYS A 234 -18.51 4.98 10.63
CA LYS A 234 -18.25 3.78 11.47
C LYS A 234 -17.83 4.08 12.91
N SER A 235 -17.26 5.26 13.19
CA SER A 235 -16.86 5.64 14.55
C SER A 235 -18.02 6.06 15.45
N PHE A 236 -19.15 6.47 14.88
CA PHE A 236 -20.31 6.97 15.64
C PHE A 236 -21.65 6.33 15.24
N ASN A 237 -21.69 5.45 14.23
CA ASN A 237 -22.93 4.82 13.75
C ASN A 237 -23.71 4.10 14.86
N GLN A 238 -23.04 3.41 15.79
CA GLN A 238 -23.69 2.74 16.91
C GLN A 238 -24.46 3.73 17.79
N LYS A 239 -23.87 4.90 18.08
CA LYS A 239 -24.47 5.95 18.88
C LYS A 239 -25.63 6.59 18.14
N LEU A 240 -25.45 6.89 16.86
CA LEU A 240 -26.48 7.43 15.97
C LEU A 240 -27.70 6.50 15.92
N LEU A 241 -27.51 5.20 15.67
CA LEU A 241 -28.59 4.22 15.60
C LEU A 241 -29.39 4.17 16.91
N LYS A 242 -28.72 4.20 18.08
CA LYS A 242 -29.39 4.25 19.37
C LYS A 242 -30.28 5.49 19.53
N LYS A 243 -29.82 6.65 19.06
CA LYS A 243 -30.60 7.90 19.12
C LYS A 243 -31.79 7.91 18.17
N LEU A 244 -31.67 7.23 17.04
CA LEU A 244 -32.79 6.96 16.12
C LEU A 244 -33.76 5.89 16.66
N GLY A 245 -33.59 5.42 17.90
CA GLY A 245 -34.45 4.42 18.53
C GLY A 245 -34.17 2.98 18.08
N LEU A 246 -33.04 2.72 17.41
CA LEU A 246 -32.71 1.42 16.86
C LEU A 246 -31.80 0.62 17.81
N CYS A 247 -32.11 -0.66 17.96
CA CYS A 247 -31.25 -1.59 18.72
C CYS A 247 -30.03 -1.97 17.89
N PHE A 248 -28.86 -1.47 18.28
CA PHE A 248 -27.62 -1.84 17.63
C PHE A 248 -27.22 -3.29 17.95
N ASN A 249 -27.10 -4.11 16.90
CA ASN A 249 -26.49 -5.43 16.97
C ASN A 249 -25.64 -5.64 15.71
N TYR A 250 -24.34 -5.91 15.91
CA TYR A 250 -23.38 -6.10 14.82
C TYR A 250 -23.79 -7.15 13.79
N ASN A 251 -24.55 -8.18 14.19
CA ASN A 251 -24.97 -9.25 13.28
C ASN A 251 -26.24 -8.91 12.48
N THR A 252 -27.05 -7.97 12.97
CA THR A 252 -28.35 -7.61 12.36
C THR A 252 -28.39 -6.17 11.85
N ILE A 253 -27.29 -5.42 11.94
CA ILE A 253 -27.24 -4.01 11.56
C ILE A 253 -27.77 -3.74 10.14
N ILE A 254 -27.43 -4.60 9.16
CA ILE A 254 -27.89 -4.42 7.78
C ILE A 254 -29.42 -4.57 7.69
N PRO A 255 -30.06 -5.69 8.11
CA PRO A 255 -31.51 -5.79 8.21
C PRO A 255 -32.19 -4.64 8.98
N THR A 256 -31.67 -4.29 10.16
CA THR A 256 -32.27 -3.25 11.01
C THR A 256 -32.30 -1.89 10.32
N VAL A 257 -31.24 -1.52 9.59
CA VAL A 257 -31.19 -0.26 8.83
C VAL A 257 -32.13 -0.32 7.62
N ILE A 258 -32.24 -1.47 6.93
CA ILE A 258 -33.19 -1.64 5.84
C ILE A 258 -34.63 -1.43 6.33
N ASP A 259 -35.01 -2.10 7.43
CA ASP A 259 -36.36 -2.01 8.01
C ASP A 259 -36.67 -0.57 8.46
N PHE A 260 -35.69 0.12 9.06
CA PHE A 260 -35.81 1.52 9.45
C PHE A 260 -36.07 2.44 8.24
N ILE A 261 -35.28 2.31 7.18
CA ILE A 261 -35.45 3.14 5.97
C ILE A 261 -36.78 2.83 5.27
N GLN A 262 -37.17 1.55 5.20
CA GLN A 262 -38.44 1.15 4.56
C GLN A 262 -39.68 1.58 5.35
N SER A 263 -39.57 1.70 6.68
CA SER A 263 -40.66 2.18 7.54
C SER A 263 -40.70 3.70 7.69
N PHE A 264 -39.68 4.42 7.20
CA PHE A 264 -39.65 5.87 7.22
C PHE A 264 -40.65 6.45 6.21
N THR A 265 -41.55 7.31 6.69
CA THR A 265 -42.68 7.84 5.89
C THR A 265 -42.37 9.16 5.17
N GLY A 266 -41.27 9.84 5.53
CA GLY A 266 -40.84 11.08 4.88
C GLY A 266 -39.98 10.83 3.64
N ASP A 267 -39.58 11.92 2.98
CA ASP A 267 -38.68 11.88 1.82
C ASP A 267 -37.19 11.84 2.22
N GLU A 268 -36.29 11.92 1.22
CA GLU A 268 -34.84 11.90 1.47
C GLU A 268 -34.36 13.09 2.31
N ASN A 269 -34.99 14.26 2.15
CA ASN A 269 -34.65 15.46 2.90
C ASN A 269 -35.18 15.34 4.34
N ASP A 270 -36.37 14.78 4.53
CA ASP A 270 -36.92 14.54 5.87
C ASP A 270 -35.99 13.59 6.66
N LEU A 271 -35.54 12.49 6.05
CA LEU A 271 -34.60 11.56 6.68
C LEU A 271 -33.26 12.24 6.98
N HIS A 272 -32.77 13.05 6.05
CA HIS A 272 -31.53 13.79 6.21
C HIS A 272 -31.57 14.72 7.43
N HIS A 273 -32.60 15.56 7.54
CA HIS A 273 -32.77 16.46 8.69
C HIS A 273 -32.98 15.68 9.99
N HIS A 274 -33.73 14.57 9.94
CA HIS A 274 -33.93 13.71 11.11
C HIS A 274 -32.60 13.15 11.64
N ILE A 275 -31.71 12.70 10.75
CA ILE A 275 -30.38 12.19 11.11
C ILE A 275 -29.49 13.33 11.63
N LEU A 276 -29.41 14.46 10.92
CA LEU A 276 -28.57 15.60 11.33
C LEU A 276 -28.94 16.13 12.71
N ASN A 277 -30.25 16.19 13.02
CA ASN A 277 -30.74 16.60 14.34
C ASN A 277 -30.41 15.60 15.45
N SER A 278 -30.07 14.36 15.09
CA SER A 278 -29.69 13.31 16.04
C SER A 278 -28.18 13.28 16.33
N LEU A 279 -27.34 13.97 15.55
CA LEU A 279 -25.88 14.00 15.75
C LEU A 279 -25.48 14.97 16.86
N ASP A 280 -24.41 14.66 17.61
CA ASP A 280 -24.05 15.41 18.83
C ASP A 280 -23.32 16.71 18.59
N ASN A 281 -22.57 16.79 17.49
CA ASN A 281 -21.63 17.87 17.25
C ASN A 281 -21.43 18.09 15.74
N ASP A 282 -20.81 19.22 15.40
CA ASP A 282 -20.63 19.61 14.01
C ASP A 282 -19.59 18.75 13.26
N GLU A 283 -18.65 18.10 13.95
CA GLU A 283 -17.71 17.15 13.34
C GLU A 283 -18.44 15.90 12.84
N GLU A 284 -19.35 15.33 13.64
CA GLU A 284 -20.18 14.19 13.25
C GLU A 284 -21.09 14.54 12.06
N LYS A 285 -21.67 15.75 12.06
CA LYS A 285 -22.48 16.25 10.93
C LYS A 285 -21.63 16.37 9.66
N GLU A 286 -20.45 16.96 9.75
CA GLU A 286 -19.53 17.08 8.61
C GLU A 286 -19.10 15.70 8.09
N GLN A 287 -18.79 14.75 8.99
CA GLN A 287 -18.46 13.37 8.61
C GLN A 287 -19.64 12.65 7.94
N PHE A 288 -20.86 12.85 8.43
CA PHE A 288 -22.06 12.31 7.82
C PHE A 288 -22.27 12.87 6.41
N GLU A 289 -22.20 14.19 6.22
CA GLU A 289 -22.29 14.85 4.90
C GLU A 289 -21.22 14.32 3.92
N ASN A 290 -19.98 14.20 4.38
CA ASN A 290 -18.88 13.66 3.59
C ASN A 290 -19.14 12.21 3.17
N GLY A 291 -19.71 11.39 4.06
CA GLY A 291 -20.13 10.02 3.77
C GLY A 291 -21.23 9.95 2.71
N ILE A 292 -22.27 10.78 2.82
CA ILE A 292 -23.35 10.88 1.82
C ILE A 292 -22.77 11.31 0.47
N TYR A 293 -21.94 12.35 0.46
CA TYR A 293 -21.29 12.87 -0.74
C TYR A 293 -20.44 11.80 -1.44
N GLN A 294 -19.69 10.99 -0.69
CA GLN A 294 -18.86 9.93 -1.25
C GLN A 294 -19.68 8.86 -1.95
N ILE A 295 -20.75 8.35 -1.31
CA ILE A 295 -21.59 7.32 -1.91
C ILE A 295 -22.37 7.85 -3.12
N ASN A 296 -22.76 9.12 -3.11
CA ASN A 296 -23.33 9.78 -4.27
C ASN A 296 -22.38 9.78 -5.48
N ARG A 297 -21.06 9.93 -5.24
CA ARG A 297 -20.05 9.82 -6.31
C ARG A 297 -19.86 8.40 -6.84
N LEU A 298 -20.15 7.38 -6.04
CA LEU A 298 -20.07 5.98 -6.46
C LEU A 298 -21.34 5.51 -7.20
N THR A 299 -22.48 6.16 -6.96
CA THR A 299 -23.78 5.78 -7.54
C THR A 299 -24.11 6.50 -8.85
N ARG A 300 -23.26 7.44 -9.29
CA ARG A 300 -23.48 8.24 -10.51
C ARG A 300 -22.16 8.51 -11.24
N TYR A 301 -22.24 8.81 -12.54
CA TYR A 301 -21.07 9.27 -13.29
C TYR A 301 -20.73 10.71 -12.91
N ILE A 302 -19.56 10.90 -12.32
CA ILE A 302 -18.96 12.22 -12.11
C ILE A 302 -17.59 12.22 -12.79
N PRO A 303 -17.32 13.13 -13.74
CA PRO A 303 -16.02 13.20 -14.41
C PRO A 303 -14.90 13.45 -13.40
N GLU A 304 -13.97 12.51 -13.29
CA GLU A 304 -12.77 12.65 -12.48
C GLU A 304 -11.54 12.81 -13.38
N LYS A 305 -10.61 13.69 -13.00
CA LYS A 305 -9.39 13.95 -13.78
C LYS A 305 -8.33 12.88 -13.46
N PRO A 306 -7.77 12.19 -14.48
CA PRO A 306 -6.60 11.36 -14.28
C PRO A 306 -5.34 12.20 -14.13
N VAL A 307 -4.34 11.65 -13.46
CA VAL A 307 -2.93 11.92 -13.78
C VAL A 307 -2.49 10.78 -14.70
N ILE A 308 -2.30 11.07 -15.99
CA ILE A 308 -1.91 10.08 -17.00
C ILE A 308 -0.39 9.97 -16.95
N ILE A 309 0.12 8.74 -16.85
CA ILE A 309 1.57 8.48 -16.85
C ILE A 309 1.88 7.36 -17.87
N PRO A 310 2.28 7.68 -19.11
CA PRO A 310 2.78 6.71 -20.08
C PRO A 310 4.32 6.82 -20.22
N GLY A 311 5.07 5.75 -19.89
CA GLY A 311 6.49 5.59 -20.24
C GLY A 311 7.54 6.21 -19.29
N ILE A 312 7.18 7.12 -18.38
CA ILE A 312 7.98 7.58 -17.23
C ILE A 312 9.43 8.03 -17.53
N ASP A 313 9.57 9.35 -17.72
CA ASP A 313 10.71 10.18 -17.34
C ASP A 313 10.17 11.24 -16.35
N LEU A 314 10.84 11.39 -15.21
CA LEU A 314 10.30 11.74 -13.91
C LEU A 314 9.96 13.23 -13.66
N TYR A 315 10.29 14.14 -14.58
CA TYR A 315 10.27 15.58 -14.27
C TYR A 315 8.92 16.31 -14.44
N ASN A 316 7.79 15.62 -14.55
CA ASN A 316 6.48 16.26 -14.72
C ASN A 316 5.41 15.71 -13.77
N THR A 317 5.66 15.75 -12.44
CA THR A 317 4.74 15.27 -11.37
C THR A 317 4.31 13.80 -11.42
N GLU A 318 5.00 12.97 -12.19
CA GLU A 318 4.59 11.58 -12.47
C GLU A 318 5.01 10.54 -11.40
N HIS A 319 5.64 10.94 -10.29
CA HIS A 319 6.30 9.96 -9.40
C HIS A 319 6.13 10.10 -7.92
N SER A 320 5.26 10.98 -7.45
CA SER A 320 4.91 10.96 -6.04
C SER A 320 4.17 9.64 -5.72
N TYR A 321 4.93 8.64 -5.26
CA TYR A 321 4.40 7.43 -4.62
C TYR A 321 3.87 7.73 -3.22
N SER A 322 4.15 8.94 -2.75
CA SER A 322 3.87 9.52 -1.46
C SER A 322 2.46 9.28 -0.92
N THR A 323 2.34 8.20 -0.14
CA THR A 323 1.42 8.14 0.99
C THR A 323 1.68 9.28 1.98
N THR A 324 2.90 9.81 2.02
CA THR A 324 3.34 10.94 2.84
C THR A 324 2.66 12.28 2.48
N LEU A 325 2.01 12.37 1.30
CA LEU A 325 1.29 13.58 0.84
C LEU A 325 -0.23 13.48 0.91
N GLY A 326 -0.77 12.35 1.39
CA GLY A 326 -2.08 12.41 2.02
C GLY A 326 -1.94 13.44 3.14
N ALA A 327 -2.49 14.64 2.92
CA ALA A 327 -2.26 15.80 3.74
C ALA A 327 -2.39 15.43 5.23
N TRP A 328 -1.67 16.14 6.09
CA TRP A 328 -1.62 15.92 7.55
C TRP A 328 -0.76 14.71 7.90
N SER A 329 0.57 14.82 7.71
CA SER A 329 1.47 13.66 7.88
C SER A 329 1.62 13.26 9.36
N ILE A 330 0.68 12.46 9.82
CA ILE A 330 0.89 11.55 10.94
C ILE A 330 1.90 10.52 10.45
N ALA A 331 3.18 10.85 10.55
CA ALA A 331 4.23 9.88 10.36
C ALA A 331 4.20 8.97 11.59
N SER A 332 3.73 7.74 11.44
CA SER A 332 3.65 6.81 12.56
C SER A 332 4.46 5.52 12.34
N LYS A 333 5.60 5.42 13.01
CA LYS A 333 6.44 4.23 13.18
C LYS A 333 7.17 4.43 14.50
N HIS A 334 6.94 3.51 15.41
CA HIS A 334 7.42 3.57 16.78
C HIS A 334 8.84 3.04 16.93
N SER A 335 9.46 3.41 18.04
CA SER A 335 10.47 2.57 18.69
C SER A 335 9.75 1.34 19.26
N PRO A 336 10.18 0.09 18.96
CA PRO A 336 9.58 -1.09 19.57
C PRO A 336 9.76 -1.01 21.09
N LEU A 337 8.74 -1.32 21.88
CA LEU A 337 8.86 -1.43 23.34
C LEU A 337 9.91 -2.47 23.79
N CYS A 338 10.20 -3.47 22.94
CA CYS A 338 11.30 -4.43 23.14
C CYS A 338 12.69 -3.83 22.93
N TYR A 339 12.79 -2.61 22.39
CA TYR A 339 14.01 -1.95 21.98
C TYR A 339 14.02 -0.46 22.34
N PRO A 340 13.87 -0.13 23.64
CA PRO A 340 13.68 1.26 24.10
C PRO A 340 14.85 2.19 23.74
N ASN A 341 16.04 1.65 23.52
CA ASN A 341 17.24 2.41 23.18
C ASN A 341 17.38 2.67 21.66
N TYR A 342 16.51 2.10 20.83
CA TYR A 342 16.56 2.25 19.38
C TYR A 342 15.78 3.47 18.93
N LEU A 343 16.47 4.32 18.17
CA LEU A 343 15.84 5.44 17.48
C LEU A 343 14.87 4.87 16.43
N SER A 344 13.58 5.23 16.51
CA SER A 344 12.60 4.75 15.53
C SER A 344 13.02 5.15 14.09
N PRO A 345 12.67 4.35 13.06
CA PRO A 345 12.98 4.71 11.67
C PRO A 345 12.48 6.11 11.32
N LEU A 346 11.35 6.56 11.88
CA LEU A 346 10.86 7.90 11.63
C LEU A 346 11.71 8.99 12.25
N LYS A 347 12.15 8.82 13.49
CA LYS A 347 13.05 9.80 14.09
C LYS A 347 14.36 9.84 13.31
N ALA A 348 14.85 8.68 12.85
CA ALA A 348 16.02 8.58 11.99
C ALA A 348 15.82 9.35 10.68
N THR A 349 14.73 9.12 9.94
CA THR A 349 14.50 9.72 8.61
C THR A 349 13.83 11.10 8.65
N ARG A 350 13.74 11.76 9.81
CA ARG A 350 13.07 13.06 9.95
C ARG A 350 13.63 14.14 9.01
N LYS A 351 14.94 14.17 8.79
CA LYS A 351 15.58 15.09 7.83
C LYS A 351 15.11 14.85 6.40
N ILE A 352 15.03 13.59 6.00
CA ILE A 352 14.57 13.15 4.68
C ILE A 352 13.09 13.51 4.50
N ARG A 353 12.22 13.23 5.49
CA ARG A 353 10.81 13.62 5.41
C ARG A 353 10.60 15.13 5.39
N LYS A 354 11.39 15.90 6.15
CA LYS A 354 11.34 17.36 6.10
C LYS A 354 11.63 17.88 4.69
N ILE A 355 12.56 17.25 3.98
CA ILE A 355 12.81 17.51 2.56
C ILE A 355 11.57 17.19 1.72
N ILE A 356 10.98 16.00 1.85
CA ILE A 356 9.74 15.62 1.13
C ILE A 356 8.65 16.68 1.36
N TYR A 357 8.38 17.05 2.62
CA TYR A 357 7.41 18.09 2.96
C TYR A 357 7.72 19.45 2.34
N SER A 358 9.00 19.81 2.28
CA SER A 358 9.47 21.08 1.74
C SER A 358 9.23 21.22 0.24
N ILE A 359 9.17 20.09 -0.47
CA ILE A 359 8.93 20.13 -1.91
C ILE A 359 7.44 20.06 -2.21
N PHE A 360 6.71 19.17 -1.54
CA PHE A 360 5.33 18.87 -1.90
C PHE A 360 4.27 19.63 -1.09
N LYS A 361 4.62 20.08 0.12
CA LYS A 361 3.78 20.94 0.95
C LYS A 361 4.62 22.11 1.49
N PRO A 362 5.20 22.95 0.62
CA PRO A 362 6.10 24.02 1.04
C PRO A 362 5.41 24.99 2.00
N ASN A 363 6.19 25.59 2.90
CA ASN A 363 5.74 26.64 3.82
C ASN A 363 4.55 26.22 4.69
N SER A 364 4.50 24.95 5.10
CA SER A 364 3.39 24.39 5.86
C SER A 364 3.83 23.88 7.22
N THR A 365 2.88 23.90 8.15
CA THR A 365 3.01 23.23 9.44
C THR A 365 2.45 21.82 9.34
N ILE A 366 3.19 20.89 9.91
CA ILE A 366 2.95 19.45 9.81
C ILE A 366 3.10 18.83 11.19
N THR A 367 2.20 17.94 11.56
CA THR A 367 2.19 17.25 12.85
C THR A 367 2.46 15.77 12.66
N GLU A 368 3.63 15.30 13.08
CA GLU A 368 4.03 13.89 13.10
C GLU A 368 3.67 13.25 14.45
N TYR A 369 3.26 11.97 14.45
CA TYR A 369 2.95 11.25 15.69
C TYR A 369 3.77 9.97 15.78
N TYR A 370 4.84 10.02 16.56
CA TYR A 370 5.66 8.87 16.88
C TYR A 370 6.11 9.00 18.34
N ASP A 371 6.34 7.86 18.99
CA ASP A 371 6.85 7.82 20.35
C ASP A 371 8.38 7.80 20.31
N ASP A 372 9.00 8.80 20.93
CA ASP A 372 10.45 8.90 21.09
C ASP A 372 10.93 8.88 22.54
N GLY A 373 10.07 8.44 23.46
CA GLY A 373 10.33 8.40 24.90
C GLY A 373 9.95 9.68 25.64
N GLU A 374 9.81 10.83 24.96
CA GLU A 374 9.51 12.12 25.59
C GLU A 374 8.17 12.70 25.13
N LYS A 375 7.86 12.61 23.84
CA LYS A 375 6.60 13.12 23.26
C LYS A 375 6.05 12.15 22.21
N LYS A 376 4.74 12.17 22.06
CA LYS A 376 4.01 11.40 21.04
C LYS A 376 3.64 12.22 19.80
N GLN A 377 3.88 13.55 19.85
CA GLN A 377 3.47 14.49 18.82
C GLN A 377 4.60 15.50 18.57
N HIS A 378 4.98 15.67 17.31
CA HIS A 378 6.08 16.53 16.88
C HIS A 378 5.62 17.46 15.75
N THR A 379 5.90 18.75 15.88
CA THR A 379 5.61 19.72 14.82
C THR A 379 6.83 19.93 13.92
N VAL A 380 6.61 19.92 12.62
CA VAL A 380 7.61 20.16 11.58
C VAL A 380 7.12 21.33 10.72
N HIS A 381 7.99 22.32 10.53
CA HIS A 381 7.75 23.41 9.58
C HIS A 381 8.59 23.17 8.33
N SER A 382 7.92 23.07 7.20
CA SER A 382 8.54 22.96 5.89
C SER A 382 8.79 24.36 5.31
N LYS A 383 9.86 24.50 4.51
CA LYS A 383 10.14 25.72 3.74
C LYS A 383 10.28 25.31 2.29
N LYS A 384 9.83 26.13 1.35
CA LYS A 384 10.09 25.84 -0.07
C LYS A 384 11.60 25.67 -0.29
N LEU A 385 11.98 24.58 -0.95
CA LEU A 385 13.35 24.34 -1.42
C LEU A 385 13.43 24.56 -2.93
N ASP A 386 14.60 24.99 -3.38
CA ASP A 386 14.91 25.08 -4.81
C ASP A 386 15.20 23.67 -5.38
N ASN A 387 15.07 23.52 -6.69
CA ASN A 387 15.41 22.27 -7.36
C ASN A 387 16.93 22.03 -7.25
N GLY A 388 17.32 20.89 -6.66
CA GLY A 388 18.71 20.44 -6.56
C GLY A 388 18.94 19.09 -7.24
N ASP A 389 20.18 18.82 -7.63
CA ASP A 389 20.61 17.51 -8.10
C ASP A 389 20.81 16.52 -6.93
N ILE A 390 21.16 15.27 -7.25
CA ILE A 390 21.37 14.23 -6.23
C ILE A 390 22.43 14.60 -5.19
N TYR A 391 23.50 15.30 -5.59
CA TYR A 391 24.58 15.69 -4.69
C TYR A 391 24.09 16.74 -3.69
N TRP A 392 23.33 17.72 -4.17
CA TRP A 392 22.73 18.75 -3.32
C TRP A 392 21.76 18.14 -2.28
N TRP A 393 20.96 17.15 -2.68
CA TRP A 393 20.07 16.44 -1.76
C TRP A 393 20.83 15.63 -0.70
N LEU A 394 21.86 14.89 -1.11
CA LEU A 394 22.69 14.12 -0.18
C LEU A 394 23.41 15.05 0.81
N LYS A 395 23.96 16.19 0.37
CA LYS A 395 24.51 17.22 1.27
C LYS A 395 23.47 17.76 2.25
N SER A 396 22.26 18.04 1.76
CA SER A 396 21.16 18.57 2.58
C SER A 396 20.69 17.60 3.66
N ILE A 397 20.86 16.29 3.43
CA ILE A 397 20.58 15.23 4.42
C ILE A 397 21.75 15.10 5.43
N GLY A 398 22.95 15.53 5.05
CA GLY A 398 24.15 15.56 5.89
C GLY A 398 25.19 14.51 5.52
N PHE A 399 25.20 14.01 4.28
CA PHE A 399 26.28 13.14 3.81
C PHE A 399 27.54 13.94 3.49
N GLU A 400 28.69 13.32 3.75
CA GLU A 400 30.01 13.77 3.34
C GLU A 400 30.28 13.43 1.87
N ASP A 401 31.30 14.07 1.29
CA ASP A 401 31.65 13.90 -0.13
C ASP A 401 32.05 12.45 -0.49
N SER A 402 32.44 11.62 0.49
CA SER A 402 32.77 10.20 0.31
C SER A 402 31.64 9.36 -0.29
N ILE A 403 30.38 9.75 -0.11
CA ILE A 403 29.24 9.05 -0.75
C ILE A 403 29.17 9.33 -2.25
N PHE A 404 29.73 10.44 -2.73
CA PHE A 404 29.60 10.88 -4.12
C PHE A 404 30.38 10.01 -5.08
N ASP A 405 31.44 9.35 -4.62
CA ASP A 405 32.16 8.37 -5.43
C ASP A 405 31.21 7.25 -5.89
N PHE A 406 30.34 6.76 -5.01
CA PHE A 406 29.33 5.75 -5.36
C PHE A 406 28.28 6.29 -6.33
N VAL A 407 27.93 7.57 -6.24
CA VAL A 407 27.00 8.22 -7.17
C VAL A 407 27.64 8.36 -8.55
N ASN A 408 28.90 8.82 -8.60
CA ASN A 408 29.67 9.01 -9.83
C ASN A 408 29.84 7.69 -10.58
N LEU A 409 30.19 6.60 -9.88
CA LEU A 409 30.30 5.27 -10.48
C LEU A 409 28.98 4.81 -11.12
N SER A 410 27.84 5.06 -10.48
CA SER A 410 26.53 4.70 -11.05
C SER A 410 26.13 5.60 -12.23
N MET A 411 26.40 6.90 -12.15
CA MET A 411 26.17 7.84 -13.27
C MET A 411 27.00 7.47 -14.51
N ASN A 412 28.20 6.93 -14.31
CA ASN A 412 29.09 6.45 -15.37
C ASN A 412 28.80 5.02 -15.84
N ASN A 413 27.74 4.37 -15.33
CA ASN A 413 27.39 2.95 -15.59
C ASN A 413 28.47 1.93 -15.16
N GLU A 414 29.38 2.31 -14.26
CA GLU A 414 30.40 1.42 -13.70
C GLU A 414 29.86 0.61 -12.51
N LEU A 415 28.77 1.09 -11.90
CA LEU A 415 28.10 0.47 -10.76
C LEU A 415 26.58 0.44 -10.98
N PRO A 416 25.89 -0.66 -10.66
CA PRO A 416 24.44 -0.68 -10.65
C PRO A 416 23.87 0.25 -9.58
N TRP A 417 22.84 1.03 -9.93
CA TRP A 417 22.20 2.00 -9.02
C TRP A 417 21.75 1.42 -7.68
N TRP A 418 21.32 0.15 -7.65
CA TRP A 418 20.88 -0.48 -6.40
C TRP A 418 22.01 -0.56 -5.36
N LYS A 419 23.27 -0.72 -5.80
CA LYS A 419 24.44 -0.76 -4.92
C LYS A 419 24.72 0.63 -4.33
N THR A 420 24.60 1.69 -5.12
CA THR A 420 24.71 3.08 -4.63
C THR A 420 23.62 3.40 -3.61
N VAL A 421 22.36 3.06 -3.91
CA VAL A 421 21.24 3.28 -2.98
C VAL A 421 21.42 2.48 -1.70
N PHE A 422 21.87 1.22 -1.80
CA PHE A 422 22.22 0.41 -0.64
C PHE A 422 23.30 1.06 0.22
N ALA A 423 24.39 1.55 -0.39
CA ALA A 423 25.46 2.25 0.33
C ALA A 423 24.98 3.50 1.06
N ILE A 424 24.14 4.31 0.39
CA ILE A 424 23.52 5.52 0.98
C ILE A 424 22.67 5.14 2.20
N VAL A 425 21.80 4.13 2.07
CA VAL A 425 20.91 3.69 3.16
C VAL A 425 21.71 3.15 4.33
N MET A 426 22.69 2.28 4.09
CA MET A 426 23.51 1.68 5.16
C MET A 426 24.33 2.75 5.89
N LYS A 427 24.98 3.67 5.17
CA LYS A 427 25.70 4.81 5.77
C LYS A 427 24.78 5.72 6.58
N TYR A 428 23.54 5.92 6.12
CA TYR A 428 22.56 6.70 6.88
C TYR A 428 22.20 6.03 8.20
N ILE A 429 21.95 4.72 8.18
CA ILE A 429 21.62 3.93 9.36
C ILE A 429 22.79 3.98 10.35
N SER A 430 24.03 3.71 9.91
CA SER A 430 25.19 3.71 10.83
C SER A 430 25.43 5.09 11.47
N THR A 431 25.14 6.17 10.75
CA THR A 431 25.35 7.54 11.24
C THR A 431 24.26 7.99 12.22
N ASN A 432 23.00 7.66 11.95
CA ASN A 432 21.87 8.11 12.76
C ASN A 432 21.50 7.11 13.87
N CYS A 433 22.00 5.87 13.79
CA CYS A 433 21.79 4.78 14.74
C CYS A 433 23.10 4.01 14.95
N PRO A 434 24.12 4.61 15.61
CA PRO A 434 25.42 3.97 15.78
C PRO A 434 25.35 2.67 16.60
N ASN A 435 24.37 2.53 17.49
CA ASN A 435 24.16 1.34 18.31
C ASN A 435 23.11 0.39 17.71
N PHE A 436 23.02 0.30 16.37
CA PHE A 436 22.02 -0.53 15.73
C PHE A 436 22.38 -2.03 15.87
N LYS A 437 21.72 -2.77 16.79
CA LYS A 437 21.82 -4.25 16.89
C LYS A 437 21.85 -4.90 15.54
N HIS A 438 22.71 -5.90 15.39
CA HIS A 438 22.75 -6.76 14.21
C HIS A 438 22.92 -5.95 12.90
N TYR A 439 23.52 -4.76 12.96
CA TYR A 439 23.84 -3.95 11.78
C TYR A 439 24.70 -4.74 10.79
N ASN A 440 25.70 -5.49 11.28
CA ASN A 440 26.56 -6.34 10.46
C ASN A 440 25.75 -7.42 9.73
N PHE A 441 24.78 -8.05 10.42
CA PHE A 441 23.86 -9.00 9.77
C PHE A 441 23.07 -8.31 8.66
N LEU A 442 22.47 -7.14 8.93
CA LEU A 442 21.72 -6.40 7.94
C LEU A 442 22.60 -6.02 6.72
N LEU A 443 23.82 -5.53 6.97
CA LEU A 443 24.78 -5.15 5.95
C LEU A 443 25.15 -6.32 5.03
N TYR A 444 25.51 -7.46 5.63
CA TYR A 444 25.92 -8.65 4.91
C TYR A 444 24.75 -9.31 4.18
N GLU A 445 23.70 -9.65 4.91
CA GLU A 445 22.64 -10.53 4.41
C GLU A 445 21.83 -9.85 3.30
N TRP A 446 21.53 -8.55 3.46
CA TRP A 446 20.82 -7.81 2.44
C TRP A 446 21.63 -7.72 1.15
N TYR A 447 22.94 -7.46 1.26
CA TYR A 447 23.84 -7.34 0.11
C TYR A 447 23.96 -8.65 -0.65
N VAL A 448 24.23 -9.76 0.05
CA VAL A 448 24.38 -11.09 -0.56
C VAL A 448 23.09 -11.51 -1.26
N ILE A 449 21.94 -11.36 -0.60
CA ILE A 449 20.66 -11.65 -1.25
C ILE A 449 20.46 -10.78 -2.48
N CYS A 450 20.78 -9.48 -2.45
CA CYS A 450 20.65 -8.64 -3.65
C CYS A 450 21.58 -9.09 -4.80
N CYS A 451 22.80 -9.51 -4.49
CA CYS A 451 23.78 -10.00 -5.48
C CYS A 451 23.35 -11.29 -6.17
N ASP A 452 22.64 -12.19 -5.45
CA ASP A 452 22.17 -13.46 -6.00
C ASP A 452 20.96 -13.31 -6.94
N TYR A 453 20.36 -12.11 -7.05
CA TYR A 453 19.27 -11.87 -8.00
C TYR A 453 19.77 -11.98 -9.45
N PRO A 454 19.06 -12.67 -10.37
CA PRO A 454 17.73 -13.27 -10.23
C PRO A 454 17.72 -14.76 -9.81
N ASN A 455 18.86 -15.34 -9.47
CA ASN A 455 19.05 -16.79 -9.26
C ASN A 455 18.64 -17.30 -7.86
N LEU A 456 18.11 -16.43 -7.00
CA LEU A 456 17.70 -16.78 -5.65
C LEU A 456 16.67 -17.89 -5.59
N LYS A 457 16.80 -18.70 -4.55
CA LYS A 457 15.78 -19.68 -4.18
C LYS A 457 14.57 -18.95 -3.63
N ARG A 458 13.38 -19.42 -4.01
CA ARG A 458 12.11 -18.92 -3.49
C ARG A 458 11.89 -19.43 -2.08
N PHE A 459 11.55 -18.52 -1.17
CA PHE A 459 11.23 -18.85 0.21
C PHE A 459 9.77 -18.50 0.50
N SER A 460 8.98 -19.53 0.75
CA SER A 460 7.56 -19.37 1.09
C SER A 460 7.26 -19.72 2.56
N ASN A 461 8.24 -20.22 3.32
CA ASN A 461 8.07 -20.71 4.69
C ASN A 461 9.32 -20.46 5.54
N ILE A 462 9.13 -20.31 6.86
CA ILE A 462 10.22 -20.31 7.86
C ILE A 462 10.55 -21.74 8.25
N LYS A 463 11.85 -22.07 8.41
CA LYS A 463 12.29 -23.41 8.81
C LYS A 463 11.90 -23.77 10.25
N ILE A 464 11.95 -22.82 11.18
CA ILE A 464 11.56 -23.00 12.59
C ILE A 464 10.27 -22.21 12.87
N PRO A 465 9.09 -22.83 12.69
CA PRO A 465 7.82 -22.18 12.94
C PRO A 465 7.55 -22.05 14.45
N GLY A 466 7.05 -20.88 14.88
CA GLY A 466 6.60 -20.67 16.26
C GLY A 466 7.54 -19.84 17.14
N ASP A 467 8.77 -19.58 16.68
CA ASP A 467 9.71 -18.73 17.40
C ASP A 467 9.29 -17.25 17.39
N ASP A 468 9.84 -16.50 18.35
CA ASP A 468 9.75 -15.05 18.40
C ASP A 468 10.61 -14.43 17.30
N HIS A 469 9.97 -13.75 16.35
CA HIS A 469 10.62 -13.17 15.17
C HIS A 469 10.68 -11.63 15.23
N ARG A 470 10.43 -11.01 16.38
CA ARG A 470 10.41 -9.55 16.52
C ARG A 470 11.72 -8.89 16.06
N ASP A 471 12.86 -9.45 16.43
CA ASP A 471 14.21 -8.94 16.08
C ASP A 471 14.42 -8.85 14.55
N PRO A 472 14.37 -9.97 13.80
CA PRO A 472 14.59 -9.91 12.36
C PRO A 472 13.50 -9.12 11.63
N VAL A 473 12.25 -9.15 12.10
CA VAL A 473 11.17 -8.33 11.53
C VAL A 473 11.44 -6.83 11.75
N HIS A 474 12.01 -6.46 12.89
CA HIS A 474 12.40 -5.08 13.16
C HIS A 474 13.51 -4.61 12.22
N LEU A 475 14.59 -5.39 12.09
CA LEU A 475 15.72 -5.08 11.18
C LEU A 475 15.24 -4.89 9.74
N PHE A 476 14.42 -5.84 9.26
CA PHE A 476 13.81 -5.81 7.94
C PHE A 476 12.99 -4.53 7.72
N ASN A 477 12.08 -4.25 8.66
CA ASN A 477 11.21 -3.09 8.61
C ASN A 477 11.99 -1.77 8.67
N TYR A 478 13.08 -1.73 9.43
CA TYR A 478 13.93 -0.56 9.61
C TYR A 478 14.58 -0.18 8.28
N PHE A 479 15.25 -1.14 7.64
CA PHE A 479 15.85 -0.94 6.33
C PHE A 479 14.81 -0.53 5.30
N HIS A 480 13.68 -1.24 5.22
CA HIS A 480 12.57 -0.90 4.32
C HIS A 480 12.07 0.52 4.53
N SER A 481 11.95 0.97 5.78
CA SER A 481 11.46 2.29 6.12
C SER A 481 12.41 3.39 5.71
N VAL A 482 13.71 3.23 6.00
CA VAL A 482 14.75 4.19 5.61
C VAL A 482 14.87 4.25 4.09
N CYS A 483 14.95 3.09 3.46
CA CYS A 483 15.04 2.96 2.01
C CYS A 483 13.81 3.58 1.32
N PHE A 484 12.59 3.35 1.82
CA PHE A 484 11.38 3.95 1.27
C PHE A 484 11.44 5.48 1.29
N ASP A 485 11.78 6.10 2.44
CA ASP A 485 11.86 7.56 2.55
C ASP A 485 12.97 8.13 1.65
N PHE A 486 14.10 7.42 1.51
CA PHE A 486 15.14 7.81 0.55
C PHE A 486 14.67 7.72 -0.89
N ASN A 487 13.97 6.65 -1.27
CA ASN A 487 13.45 6.49 -2.63
C ASN A 487 12.42 7.57 -2.98
N GLU A 488 11.66 8.09 -2.02
CA GLU A 488 10.77 9.25 -2.23
C GLU A 488 11.54 10.55 -2.55
N VAL A 489 12.81 10.67 -2.13
CA VAL A 489 13.65 11.84 -2.45
C VAL A 489 14.53 11.58 -3.67
N LEU A 490 15.16 10.40 -3.75
CA LEU A 490 16.15 10.05 -4.76
C LEU A 490 15.53 9.61 -6.10
N ILE A 491 14.41 8.87 -6.10
CA ILE A 491 13.74 8.53 -7.37
C ILE A 491 13.04 9.78 -7.88
N ASP A 492 12.18 10.39 -7.06
CA ASP A 492 11.21 11.36 -7.55
C ASP A 492 11.85 12.69 -8.04
N TYR A 493 13.12 12.95 -7.71
CA TYR A 493 13.86 14.17 -8.10
C TYR A 493 15.12 13.94 -8.93
N VAL A 494 15.61 12.71 -9.02
CA VAL A 494 16.81 12.36 -9.81
C VAL A 494 16.35 11.38 -10.88
N ASN A 495 16.52 11.74 -12.16
CA ASN A 495 16.05 10.96 -13.31
C ASN A 495 16.80 9.62 -13.46
N ILE A 496 16.58 8.72 -12.49
CA ILE A 496 17.18 7.38 -12.41
C ILE A 496 16.06 6.38 -12.70
N SER A 497 16.36 5.43 -13.58
CA SER A 497 15.42 4.34 -13.89
C SER A 497 15.02 3.60 -12.60
N PRO A 498 13.71 3.37 -12.35
CA PRO A 498 13.24 2.65 -11.17
C PRO A 498 13.60 1.15 -11.15
N ASP A 499 14.25 0.62 -12.20
CA ASP A 499 14.64 -0.79 -12.28
C ASP A 499 15.54 -1.26 -11.15
N TYR A 500 16.32 -0.35 -10.55
CA TYR A 500 17.16 -0.69 -9.40
C TYR A 500 16.34 -1.12 -8.17
N LEU A 501 15.06 -0.74 -8.08
CA LEU A 501 14.19 -1.14 -6.98
C LEU A 501 14.05 -2.66 -6.91
N ILE A 502 14.06 -3.33 -8.06
CA ILE A 502 13.83 -4.77 -8.11
C ILE A 502 14.90 -5.50 -7.29
N PRO A 503 16.20 -5.49 -7.64
CA PRO A 503 17.22 -6.20 -6.86
C PRO A 503 17.25 -5.75 -5.39
N LEU A 504 17.08 -4.46 -5.10
CA LEU A 504 17.10 -3.92 -3.74
C LEU A 504 15.99 -4.46 -2.82
N THR A 505 14.88 -4.92 -3.42
CA THR A 505 13.67 -5.37 -2.71
C THR A 505 13.44 -6.87 -2.77
N VAL A 506 14.35 -7.58 -3.42
CA VAL A 506 14.33 -9.03 -3.52
C VAL A 506 14.31 -9.75 -2.18
N PRO A 507 15.03 -9.31 -1.12
CA PRO A 507 14.88 -9.93 0.20
C PRO A 507 13.41 -9.93 0.61
N CYS A 508 12.80 -11.13 0.67
CA CYS A 508 11.47 -11.28 1.23
C CYS A 508 11.57 -11.45 2.76
N ILE A 509 10.55 -11.01 3.49
CA ILE A 509 10.57 -11.05 4.96
C ILE A 509 10.78 -12.47 5.50
N TYR A 510 10.24 -13.49 4.83
CA TYR A 510 10.40 -14.89 5.21
C TYR A 510 11.84 -15.39 5.02
N GLN A 511 12.49 -15.04 3.92
CA GLN A 511 13.89 -15.38 3.66
C GLN A 511 14.79 -14.70 4.70
N PHE A 512 14.65 -13.39 4.86
CA PHE A 512 15.47 -12.60 5.78
C PHE A 512 15.36 -13.10 7.23
N VAL A 513 14.13 -13.36 7.71
CA VAL A 513 13.90 -13.92 9.03
C VAL A 513 14.53 -15.32 9.16
N ASN A 514 14.37 -16.15 8.14
CA ASN A 514 14.91 -17.50 8.17
C ASN A 514 16.45 -17.51 8.21
N GLU A 515 17.11 -16.64 7.45
CA GLU A 515 18.57 -16.51 7.48
C GLU A 515 19.05 -15.96 8.83
N PHE A 516 18.32 -15.02 9.42
CA PHE A 516 18.63 -14.51 10.77
C PHE A 516 18.59 -15.61 11.83
N THR A 517 17.58 -16.48 11.80
CA THR A 517 17.44 -17.55 12.80
C THR A 517 18.53 -18.63 12.69
N ILE A 518 19.11 -18.83 11.51
CA ILE A 518 20.05 -19.93 11.23
C ILE A 518 21.51 -19.49 11.35
N GLN A 519 21.80 -18.21 11.12
CA GLN A 519 23.18 -17.76 11.04
C GLN A 519 23.86 -17.70 12.40
N SER A 520 24.97 -18.45 12.50
CA SER A 520 26.03 -18.21 13.47
C SER A 520 27.22 -17.50 12.79
N ASN A 521 27.81 -16.51 13.48
CA ASN A 521 29.04 -15.79 13.11
C ASN A 521 29.01 -15.04 11.75
N VAL A 522 28.34 -13.88 11.72
CA VAL A 522 28.27 -12.99 10.54
C VAL A 522 29.61 -12.33 10.22
N ASP A 523 30.40 -11.96 11.23
CA ASP A 523 31.61 -11.14 11.02
C ASP A 523 32.66 -11.88 10.19
N SER A 524 32.88 -13.17 10.46
CA SER A 524 33.78 -14.00 9.63
C SER A 524 33.38 -14.07 8.15
N LYS A 525 32.07 -13.98 7.85
CA LYS A 525 31.57 -13.97 6.46
C LYS A 525 31.76 -12.61 5.80
N ILE A 526 31.65 -11.53 6.57
CA ILE A 526 31.97 -10.18 6.11
C ILE A 526 33.44 -10.10 5.70
N ASP A 527 34.35 -10.62 6.52
CA ASP A 527 35.79 -10.60 6.20
C ASP A 527 36.11 -11.34 4.90
N LEU A 528 35.51 -12.52 4.72
CA LEU A 528 35.65 -13.29 3.49
C LEU A 528 35.12 -12.47 2.30
N LEU A 529 33.93 -11.87 2.42
CA LEU A 529 33.33 -11.09 1.35
C LEU A 529 34.12 -9.81 1.03
N ILE A 530 34.73 -9.17 2.01
CA ILE A 530 35.65 -8.03 1.80
C ILE A 530 36.84 -8.44 0.94
N SER A 531 37.36 -9.67 1.11
CA SER A 531 38.48 -10.18 0.31
C SER A 531 38.11 -10.52 -1.14
N GLU A 532 36.84 -10.81 -1.39
CA GLU A 532 36.33 -11.28 -2.69
C GLU A 532 35.64 -10.17 -3.51
N ASP A 533 35.05 -9.16 -2.86
CA ASP A 533 34.26 -8.10 -3.49
C ASP A 533 34.78 -6.70 -3.12
N ASN A 534 35.49 -6.08 -4.07
CA ASN A 534 36.06 -4.73 -3.90
C ASN A 534 35.00 -3.65 -3.65
N PHE A 535 33.78 -3.79 -4.20
CA PHE A 535 32.70 -2.85 -3.87
C PHE A 535 32.31 -3.00 -2.39
N PHE A 536 32.13 -4.24 -1.94
CA PHE A 536 31.74 -4.50 -0.56
C PHE A 536 32.83 -4.04 0.42
N ALA A 537 34.10 -4.23 0.08
CA ALA A 537 35.24 -3.68 0.84
C ALA A 537 35.14 -2.16 1.02
N LYS A 538 34.91 -1.42 -0.07
CA LYS A 538 34.71 0.05 -0.04
C LYS A 538 33.47 0.44 0.77
N LEU A 539 32.39 -0.33 0.68
CA LEU A 539 31.19 -0.12 1.47
C LEU A 539 31.48 -0.27 2.97
N CYS A 540 32.18 -1.33 3.37
CA CYS A 540 32.57 -1.56 4.77
C CYS A 540 33.43 -0.42 5.31
N GLN A 541 34.37 0.08 4.52
CA GLN A 541 35.16 1.27 4.86
C GLN A 541 34.28 2.52 5.04
N LEU A 542 33.35 2.77 4.11
CA LEU A 542 32.43 3.91 4.17
C LEU A 542 31.56 3.90 5.43
N VAL A 543 31.00 2.74 5.77
CA VAL A 543 30.06 2.62 6.90
C VAL A 543 30.74 2.48 8.25
N GLY A 544 32.07 2.36 8.28
CA GLY A 544 32.86 2.24 9.50
C GLY A 544 32.73 0.88 10.16
N PHE A 545 32.71 -0.21 9.38
CA PHE A 545 32.80 -1.56 9.94
C PHE A 545 34.10 -1.70 10.73
N CYS A 546 33.98 -1.85 12.04
CA CYS A 546 35.07 -2.18 12.95
C CYS A 546 34.79 -3.59 13.48
N HIS A 547 35.79 -4.48 13.44
CA HIS A 547 35.70 -5.77 14.13
C HIS A 547 35.26 -5.53 15.59
N GLU A 548 34.13 -6.12 16.00
CA GLU A 548 33.91 -6.39 17.40
C GLU A 548 34.90 -7.49 17.79
N THR A 549 36.13 -7.11 18.15
CA THR A 549 36.98 -8.02 18.92
C THR A 549 36.30 -8.16 20.28
N GLU A 550 35.85 -9.37 20.61
CA GLU A 550 35.39 -9.75 21.94
C GLU A 550 36.33 -9.13 23.00
N GLN A 551 35.79 -8.25 23.85
CA GLN A 551 36.41 -7.86 25.12
C GLN A 551 35.64 -8.50 26.27
#